data_AF-A0A7R9H9G4-F1
#
_entry.id   AF-A0A7R9H9G4-F1
#
_cell.length_a   1.000
_cell.length_b   1.000
_cell.length_c   1.000
_cell.angle_alpha   90.00
_cell.angle_beta   90.00
_cell.angle_gamma   90.00
#
_symmetry.space_group_name_H-M   'P 1'
#
loop_
_entity.id
_entity.type
_entity.pdbx_description
1 polymer ?
#
loop_
_entity_poly.entity_id
_entity_poly.type
_entity_poly.pdbx_seq_one_letter_code
_entity_poly.pdbx_strand_id
1 'polypeptide(L)'
;MDPSTPRTTRYLLALRLQATTLSESCGYIQYQYPQKKRNLAKVTPKSHERNNFHQNAAFSSKRSPGKIIGGGFSDEGEFPFMLALLMYDSHICGASALSEVWALTAAHCVFNFDELAPPTSISLRSGSVKHAADGYIHDVTMIIPHHKYHFMHYDEDIAVLKVS
;
A
#
# COMPACT_ATOMS: atom_id res chain seq x y z
N MET A 1 -6.17 -81.40 -17.82
CA MET A 1 -6.72 -81.53 -16.46
C MET A 1 -6.18 -80.37 -15.64
N ASP A 2 -7.01 -79.35 -15.43
CA ASP A 2 -6.96 -78.40 -14.31
C ASP A 2 -7.86 -79.02 -13.21
N PRO A 3 -7.69 -78.75 -11.90
CA PRO A 3 -8.15 -77.47 -11.33
C PRO A 3 -7.31 -76.96 -10.16
N SER A 4 -6.67 -75.80 -10.34
CA SER A 4 -6.95 -74.58 -9.55
C SER A 4 -5.83 -73.54 -9.66
N THR A 5 -5.51 -73.15 -10.89
CA THR A 5 -5.44 -71.71 -11.19
C THR A 5 -6.73 -71.40 -11.95
N PRO A 6 -7.33 -70.17 -11.96
CA PRO A 6 -6.52 -69.04 -12.42
C PRO A 6 -7.02 -67.58 -12.23
N ARG A 7 -6.13 -66.69 -12.69
CA ARG A 7 -6.37 -65.54 -13.59
C ARG A 7 -7.03 -64.28 -13.04
N THR A 8 -6.17 -63.26 -12.90
CA THR A 8 -6.21 -62.00 -13.67
C THR A 8 -7.56 -61.63 -14.31
N THR A 9 -8.07 -60.45 -14.00
CA THR A 9 -8.78 -59.63 -14.99
C THR A 9 -8.53 -58.15 -14.72
N ARG A 10 -7.97 -57.49 -15.75
CA ARG A 10 -7.85 -56.04 -15.88
C ARG A 10 -9.25 -55.42 -15.97
N TYR A 11 -9.50 -54.34 -15.26
CA TYR A 11 -10.43 -53.31 -15.71
C TYR A 11 -9.75 -51.94 -15.61
N LEU A 12 -9.29 -51.45 -16.76
CA LEU A 12 -9.20 -50.02 -17.00
C LEU A 12 -10.63 -49.52 -17.15
N LEU A 13 -11.07 -48.59 -16.29
CA LEU A 13 -12.06 -47.61 -16.67
C LEU A 13 -11.71 -46.28 -16.03
N ALA A 14 -11.28 -45.37 -16.88
CA ALA A 14 -11.19 -43.96 -16.58
C ALA A 14 -12.57 -43.43 -16.15
N LEU A 15 -12.60 -42.71 -15.03
CA LEU A 15 -13.63 -41.71 -14.80
C LEU A 15 -12.95 -40.51 -14.13
N ARG A 16 -12.76 -39.50 -14.97
CA ARG A 16 -12.63 -38.08 -14.68
C ARG A 16 -13.02 -37.74 -13.24
N LEU A 17 -12.04 -37.45 -12.39
CA LEU A 17 -12.28 -36.47 -11.34
C LEU A 17 -12.29 -35.12 -12.05
N GLN A 18 -13.49 -34.58 -12.16
CA GLN A 18 -13.73 -33.24 -12.65
C GLN A 18 -12.87 -32.27 -11.86
N ALA A 19 -12.17 -31.39 -12.57
CA ALA A 19 -11.70 -30.14 -12.03
C ALA A 19 -12.92 -29.41 -11.45
N THR A 20 -13.12 -29.53 -10.14
CA THR A 20 -13.96 -28.59 -9.42
C THR A 20 -13.20 -27.29 -9.41
N THR A 21 -13.75 -26.32 -10.13
CA THR A 21 -13.39 -24.91 -10.09
C THR A 21 -13.15 -24.48 -8.64
N LEU A 22 -11.89 -24.29 -8.25
CA LEU A 22 -11.55 -23.45 -7.11
C LEU A 22 -11.81 -22.01 -7.54
N SER A 23 -13.07 -21.61 -7.48
CA SER A 23 -13.42 -20.21 -7.23
C SER A 23 -13.10 -19.96 -5.76
N GLU A 24 -11.82 -19.93 -5.42
CA GLU A 24 -11.35 -19.40 -4.17
C GLU A 24 -11.52 -17.88 -4.26
N SER A 25 -12.70 -17.42 -3.81
CA SER A 25 -12.82 -16.07 -3.30
C SER A 25 -11.64 -15.83 -2.37
N CYS A 26 -10.80 -14.83 -2.67
CA CYS A 26 -9.78 -14.34 -1.75
C CYS A 26 -10.39 -14.24 -0.35
N GLY A 27 -9.94 -15.11 0.57
CA GLY A 27 -10.49 -15.23 1.91
C GLY A 27 -10.35 -13.90 2.63
N TYR A 28 -11.45 -13.15 2.72
CA TYR A 28 -11.48 -11.85 3.36
C TYR A 28 -11.46 -12.03 4.89
N ILE A 29 -10.31 -11.76 5.51
CA ILE A 29 -10.22 -11.70 6.98
C ILE A 29 -10.76 -10.34 7.44
N GLN A 30 -11.94 -10.34 8.09
CA GLN A 30 -12.48 -9.16 8.76
C GLN A 30 -11.69 -8.87 10.04
N TYR A 31 -10.76 -7.92 9.99
CA TYR A 31 -10.19 -7.31 11.20
C TYR A 31 -11.10 -6.19 11.69
N GLN A 32 -11.83 -6.42 12.79
CA GLN A 32 -12.57 -5.37 13.47
C GLN A 32 -11.63 -4.56 14.36
N TYR A 33 -11.20 -3.39 13.89
CA TYR A 33 -10.48 -2.42 14.72
C TYR A 33 -11.46 -1.65 15.63
N PRO A 34 -11.17 -1.52 16.94
CA PRO A 34 -12.00 -0.71 17.83
C PRO A 34 -11.87 0.78 17.48
N GLN A 35 -12.97 1.36 17.02
CA GLN A 35 -13.04 2.77 16.64
C GLN A 35 -13.07 3.67 17.89
N LYS A 36 -11.93 4.27 18.23
CA LYS A 36 -11.87 5.31 19.27
C LYS A 36 -12.33 6.65 18.68
N LYS A 37 -13.58 7.02 18.94
CA LYS A 37 -14.16 8.30 18.50
C LYS A 37 -13.34 9.47 19.06
N ARG A 38 -12.66 10.23 18.19
CA ARG A 38 -12.12 11.55 18.49
C ARG A 38 -13.11 12.61 18.03
N ASN A 39 -13.44 13.56 18.91
CA ASN A 39 -14.30 14.68 18.60
C ASN A 39 -13.55 15.69 17.71
N LEU A 40 -13.90 15.75 16.42
CA LEU A 40 -13.34 16.70 15.47
C LEU A 40 -14.16 18.00 15.54
N ALA A 41 -13.55 19.10 15.98
CA ALA A 41 -14.19 20.42 15.96
C ALA A 41 -14.31 20.93 14.51
N LYS A 42 -15.51 21.38 14.12
CA LYS A 42 -15.79 21.92 12.78
C LYS A 42 -15.15 23.30 12.62
N VAL A 43 -14.25 23.45 11.64
CA VAL A 43 -13.71 24.74 11.20
C VAL A 43 -14.58 25.26 10.06
N THR A 44 -15.20 26.44 10.25
CA THR A 44 -16.02 27.11 9.22
C THR A 44 -15.17 28.07 8.38
N PRO A 45 -15.27 28.05 7.04
CA PRO A 45 -14.51 28.97 6.19
C PRO A 45 -15.21 30.34 6.11
N LYS A 46 -14.44 31.43 6.24
CA LYS A 46 -14.92 32.80 6.00
C LYS A 46 -14.74 33.18 4.52
N SER A 47 -15.76 33.84 3.98
CA SER A 47 -15.91 34.28 2.58
C SER A 47 -14.82 35.25 2.12
N HIS A 48 -14.37 35.07 0.87
CA HIS A 48 -13.29 35.81 0.25
C HIS A 48 -13.83 36.99 -0.59
N GLU A 49 -13.48 38.23 -0.23
CA GLU A 49 -13.68 39.41 -1.08
C GLU A 49 -12.46 39.62 -2.00
N ARG A 50 -12.69 40.06 -3.25
CA ARG A 50 -11.67 40.26 -4.28
C ARG A 50 -11.40 41.75 -4.49
N ASN A 51 -10.16 42.19 -4.26
CA ASN A 51 -9.70 43.51 -4.69
C ASN A 51 -8.60 43.38 -5.76
N ASN A 52 -8.80 44.06 -6.89
CA ASN A 52 -7.82 44.25 -7.95
C ASN A 52 -6.83 45.36 -7.57
N PHE A 53 -5.54 45.11 -7.70
CA PHE A 53 -4.55 46.19 -7.66
C PHE A 53 -3.39 45.95 -8.63
N HIS A 54 -3.11 46.99 -9.43
CA HIS A 54 -2.09 47.05 -10.46
C HIS A 54 -0.67 47.10 -9.86
N GLN A 55 0.28 46.61 -10.68
CA GLN A 55 1.72 46.42 -10.41
C GLN A 55 2.45 47.70 -9.98
N ASN A 56 3.45 47.56 -9.08
CA ASN A 56 4.86 47.92 -9.31
C ASN A 56 5.75 47.75 -8.05
N ALA A 57 6.91 47.12 -8.28
CA ALA A 57 8.22 47.26 -7.62
C ALA A 57 8.43 46.90 -6.13
N ALA A 58 9.59 46.25 -5.91
CA ALA A 58 10.25 45.86 -4.65
C ALA A 58 9.55 44.78 -3.81
N PHE A 59 9.98 43.52 -4.00
CA PHE A 59 9.61 42.38 -3.15
C PHE A 59 10.27 42.51 -1.77
N SER A 60 9.79 43.44 -0.96
CA SER A 60 9.90 43.34 0.49
C SER A 60 8.93 42.24 0.93
N SER A 61 9.44 41.02 1.02
CA SER A 61 8.66 39.89 1.54
C SER A 61 8.43 40.12 3.04
N LYS A 62 7.39 40.88 3.38
CA LYS A 62 6.70 40.65 4.65
C LYS A 62 6.10 39.25 4.56
N ARG A 63 6.88 38.25 4.97
CA ARG A 63 6.44 36.86 5.04
C ARG A 63 5.23 36.83 5.98
N SER A 64 4.06 36.49 5.45
CA SER A 64 2.90 36.24 6.28
C SER A 64 3.22 35.02 7.16
N PRO A 65 3.03 35.09 8.49
CA PRO A 65 3.46 34.05 9.44
C PRO A 65 2.67 32.73 9.36
N GLY A 66 2.04 32.44 8.23
CA GLY A 66 1.23 31.25 8.01
C GLY A 66 1.26 30.69 6.60
N LYS A 67 2.17 31.16 5.73
CA LYS A 67 2.35 30.56 4.39
C LYS A 67 3.48 29.53 4.47
N ILE A 68 3.18 28.27 4.17
CA ILE A 68 4.21 27.26 3.93
C ILE A 68 4.88 27.62 2.60
N ILE A 69 6.15 28.01 2.65
CA ILE A 69 6.97 28.37 1.49
C ILE A 69 8.39 27.87 1.73
N GLY A 70 8.86 26.97 0.85
CA GLY A 70 10.19 26.38 0.91
C GLY A 70 10.24 25.07 1.68
N GLY A 71 10.50 23.97 0.97
CA GLY A 71 10.97 22.72 1.57
C GLY A 71 12.50 22.75 1.72
N GLY A 72 13.02 21.99 2.69
CA GLY A 72 14.45 21.77 2.89
C GLY A 72 14.79 20.29 2.82
N PHE A 73 16.09 19.97 2.81
CA PHE A 73 16.53 18.60 3.08
C PHE A 73 16.24 18.27 4.53
N SER A 74 15.80 17.04 4.78
CA SER A 74 15.63 16.52 6.14
C SER A 74 16.97 16.11 6.72
N ASP A 75 17.13 16.32 8.02
CA ASP A 75 18.26 15.74 8.76
C ASP A 75 18.06 14.22 8.94
N GLU A 76 19.16 13.49 9.16
CA GLU A 76 19.08 12.07 9.46
C GLU A 76 18.24 11.81 10.72
N GLY A 77 17.23 10.95 10.60
CA GLY A 77 16.35 10.61 11.70
C GLY A 77 15.27 11.65 12.05
N GLU A 78 15.15 12.75 11.31
CA GLU A 78 14.12 13.77 11.56
C GLU A 78 12.69 13.20 11.44
N PHE A 79 12.48 12.31 10.47
CA PHE A 79 11.21 11.62 10.25
C PHE A 79 11.42 10.10 10.26
N PRO A 80 11.57 9.47 11.44
CA PRO A 80 12.00 8.06 11.55
C PRO A 80 10.93 7.07 11.05
N PHE A 81 9.69 7.52 10.90
CA PHE A 81 8.60 6.73 10.34
C PHE A 81 8.58 6.73 8.81
N MET A 82 9.37 7.57 8.13
CA MET A 82 9.37 7.63 6.67
C MET A 82 10.04 6.41 6.06
N LEU A 83 9.35 5.78 5.12
CA LEU A 83 9.81 4.63 4.38
C LEU A 83 9.72 4.91 2.88
N ALA A 84 10.68 4.42 2.11
CA ALA A 84 10.56 4.33 0.66
C ALA A 84 9.96 2.98 0.28
N LEU A 85 8.89 2.99 -0.51
CA LEU A 85 8.30 1.79 -1.12
C LEU A 85 9.01 1.53 -2.44
N LEU A 86 9.61 0.35 -2.53
CA LEU A 86 10.37 -0.09 -3.70
C LEU A 86 9.60 -1.20 -4.42
N MET A 87 9.59 -1.14 -5.74
CA MET A 87 9.15 -2.23 -6.60
C MET A 87 10.30 -2.64 -7.50
N TYR A 88 10.71 -3.90 -7.43
CA TYR A 88 11.92 -4.40 -8.14
C TYR A 88 13.13 -3.47 -7.91
N ASP A 89 13.39 -3.13 -6.65
CA ASP A 89 14.46 -2.22 -6.19
C ASP A 89 14.36 -0.75 -6.65
N SER A 90 13.30 -0.38 -7.38
CA SER A 90 13.06 1.00 -7.82
C SER A 90 12.05 1.71 -6.92
N HIS A 91 12.35 2.94 -6.50
CA HIS A 91 11.44 3.76 -5.70
C HIS A 91 10.17 4.10 -6.48
N ILE A 92 9.02 3.70 -5.96
CA ILE A 92 7.71 4.00 -6.57
C ILE A 92 6.84 4.92 -5.73
N CYS A 93 6.89 4.83 -4.40
CA CYS A 93 6.04 5.59 -3.48
C CYS A 93 6.71 5.80 -2.12
N GLY A 94 6.06 6.59 -1.27
CA GLY A 94 6.33 6.60 0.16
C GLY A 94 5.48 5.59 0.94
N ALA A 95 5.91 5.28 2.15
CA ALA A 95 5.16 4.57 3.16
C ALA A 95 5.49 5.13 4.56
N SER A 96 4.71 4.75 5.56
CA SER A 96 4.93 5.14 6.95
C SER A 96 4.95 3.93 7.87
N ALA A 97 5.95 3.81 8.73
CA ALA A 97 5.99 2.79 9.75
C ALA A 97 4.82 2.96 10.75
N LEU A 98 4.03 1.91 10.94
CA LEU A 98 2.96 1.85 11.93
C LEU A 98 3.40 1.11 13.19
N SER A 99 4.23 0.09 13.02
CA SER A 99 4.88 -0.66 14.09
C SER A 99 6.16 -1.31 13.56
N GLU A 100 6.82 -2.12 14.38
CA GLU A 100 8.02 -2.86 13.99
C GLU A 100 7.83 -3.77 12.77
N VAL A 101 6.60 -4.24 12.53
CA VAL A 101 6.31 -5.21 11.45
C VAL A 101 5.20 -4.75 10.49
N TRP A 102 4.66 -3.54 10.66
CA TRP A 102 3.58 -3.00 9.84
C TRP A 102 3.91 -1.62 9.30
N ALA A 103 3.58 -1.39 8.03
CA ALA A 103 3.66 -0.09 7.38
C ALA A 103 2.33 0.27 6.71
N LEU A 104 2.09 1.57 6.55
CA LEU A 104 0.96 2.16 5.84
C LEU A 104 1.43 2.77 4.52
N THR A 105 0.66 2.58 3.45
CA THR A 105 0.85 3.25 2.17
C THR A 105 -0.50 3.48 1.48
N ALA A 106 -0.48 4.05 0.28
CA ALA A 106 -1.65 4.17 -0.57
C ALA A 106 -1.91 2.85 -1.31
N ALA A 107 -3.17 2.50 -1.55
CA ALA A 107 -3.52 1.27 -2.26
C ALA A 107 -3.04 1.32 -3.72
N HIS A 108 -3.12 2.48 -4.38
CA HIS A 108 -2.66 2.64 -5.76
C HIS A 108 -1.17 2.37 -5.96
N CYS A 109 -0.36 2.46 -4.90
CA CYS A 109 1.07 2.15 -4.96
C CYS A 109 1.34 0.65 -5.12
N VAL A 110 0.41 -0.20 -4.70
CA VAL A 110 0.57 -1.67 -4.68
C VAL A 110 -0.52 -2.40 -5.46
N PHE A 111 -1.50 -1.68 -6.00
CA PHE A 111 -2.61 -2.23 -6.75
C PHE A 111 -2.90 -1.35 -7.97
N ASN A 112 -2.77 -1.91 -9.16
CA ASN A 112 -2.95 -1.20 -10.42
C ASN A 112 -3.79 -2.02 -11.41
N PHE A 113 -4.70 -1.37 -12.14
CA PHE A 113 -5.57 -2.01 -13.13
C PHE A 113 -6.24 -3.33 -12.65
N ASP A 114 -6.79 -3.33 -11.43
CA ASP A 114 -7.38 -4.52 -10.79
C ASP A 114 -6.42 -5.67 -10.46
N GLU A 115 -5.10 -5.41 -10.47
CA GLU A 115 -4.08 -6.39 -10.14
C GLU A 115 -3.26 -5.93 -8.91
N LEU A 116 -3.19 -6.80 -7.90
CA LEU A 116 -2.35 -6.62 -6.72
C LEU A 116 -0.91 -7.03 -7.03
N ALA A 117 0.05 -6.18 -6.68
CA ALA A 117 1.47 -6.52 -6.78
C ALA A 117 1.79 -7.76 -5.94
N PRO A 118 2.64 -8.69 -6.42
CA PRO A 118 3.09 -9.80 -5.60
C PRO A 118 3.96 -9.27 -4.45
N PRO A 119 3.82 -9.75 -3.20
CA PRO A 119 4.65 -9.30 -2.07
C PRO A 119 6.16 -9.37 -2.35
N THR A 120 6.61 -10.38 -3.10
CA THR A 120 8.01 -10.58 -3.49
C THR A 120 8.56 -9.51 -4.42
N SER A 121 7.73 -8.70 -5.07
CA SER A 121 8.21 -7.56 -5.87
C SER A 121 8.33 -6.28 -5.06
N ILE A 122 7.82 -6.26 -3.82
CA ILE A 122 7.76 -5.07 -2.97
C ILE A 122 8.73 -5.20 -1.80
N SER A 123 9.48 -4.13 -1.54
CA SER A 123 10.28 -3.99 -0.33
C SER A 123 10.16 -2.56 0.22
N LEU A 124 10.50 -2.39 1.49
CA LEU A 124 10.52 -1.11 2.17
C LEU A 124 11.95 -0.75 2.56
N ARG A 125 12.35 0.49 2.30
CA ARG A 125 13.63 1.04 2.79
C ARG A 125 13.39 2.01 3.93
N SER A 126 14.05 1.76 5.07
CA SER A 126 14.07 2.66 6.23
C SER A 126 15.46 3.27 6.45
N GLY A 127 15.54 4.32 7.27
CA GLY A 127 16.81 4.82 7.81
C GLY A 127 17.72 5.51 6.78
N SER A 128 17.17 6.06 5.70
CA SER A 128 17.92 6.83 4.71
C SER A 128 17.19 8.11 4.34
N VAL A 129 17.95 9.20 4.21
CA VAL A 129 17.49 10.48 3.63
C VAL A 129 17.69 10.53 2.11
N LYS A 130 18.26 9.47 1.51
CA LYS A 130 18.51 9.35 0.08
C LYS A 130 17.48 8.39 -0.54
N HIS A 131 16.74 8.86 -1.54
CA HIS A 131 15.70 8.07 -2.20
C HIS A 131 16.21 6.76 -2.84
N ALA A 132 17.47 6.70 -3.27
CA ALA A 132 18.03 5.57 -4.03
C ALA A 132 19.25 4.90 -3.40
N ALA A 133 19.71 5.32 -2.21
CA ALA A 133 20.89 4.72 -1.56
C ALA A 133 20.73 4.59 -0.04
N ASP A 134 21.62 3.80 0.57
CA ASP A 134 21.73 3.57 2.02
C ASP A 134 20.45 2.99 2.67
N GLY A 135 20.45 2.89 4.00
CA GLY A 135 19.32 2.40 4.79
C GLY A 135 19.21 0.88 4.86
N TYR A 136 18.07 0.41 5.37
CA TYR A 136 17.77 -1.00 5.60
C TYR A 136 16.60 -1.43 4.73
N ILE A 137 16.75 -2.56 4.04
CA ILE A 137 15.69 -3.16 3.22
C ILE A 137 14.91 -4.16 4.07
N HIS A 138 13.59 -4.06 4.02
CA HIS A 138 12.65 -4.96 4.68
C HIS A 138 11.77 -5.58 3.61
N ASP A 139 11.79 -6.90 3.51
CA ASP A 139 10.99 -7.64 2.54
C ASP A 139 9.52 -7.66 2.97
N VAL A 140 8.63 -7.43 2.02
CA VAL A 140 7.18 -7.48 2.28
C VAL A 140 6.69 -8.91 2.18
N THR A 141 6.02 -9.37 3.24
CA THR A 141 5.44 -10.72 3.33
C THR A 141 3.94 -10.72 3.06
N MET A 142 3.28 -9.57 3.19
CA MET A 142 1.82 -9.44 3.00
C MET A 142 1.44 -8.02 2.59
N ILE A 143 0.50 -7.92 1.65
CA ILE A 143 -0.07 -6.66 1.18
C ILE A 143 -1.59 -6.73 1.36
N ILE A 144 -2.16 -5.75 2.06
CA ILE A 144 -3.61 -5.69 2.32
C ILE A 144 -4.12 -4.31 1.90
N PRO A 145 -4.58 -4.13 0.65
CA PRO A 145 -5.31 -2.93 0.27
C PRO A 145 -6.67 -2.90 0.96
N HIS A 146 -7.25 -1.70 1.11
CA HIS A 146 -8.60 -1.58 1.59
C HIS A 146 -9.58 -2.28 0.65
N HIS A 147 -10.51 -3.04 1.20
CA HIS A 147 -11.43 -3.88 0.44
C HIS A 147 -12.42 -3.14 -0.48
N LYS A 148 -12.56 -1.83 -0.28
CA LYS A 148 -13.36 -0.95 -1.14
C LYS A 148 -12.50 -0.06 -2.03
N TYR A 149 -11.19 -0.32 -2.10
CA TYR A 149 -10.33 0.42 -3.00
C TYR A 149 -10.84 0.30 -4.44
N HIS A 150 -10.96 1.43 -5.13
CA HIS A 150 -11.44 1.47 -6.51
C HIS A 150 -10.44 2.22 -7.41
N PHE A 151 -9.70 1.48 -8.24
CA PHE A 151 -8.56 2.02 -9.00
C PHE A 151 -8.90 3.14 -9.99
N MET A 152 -10.13 3.20 -10.52
CA MET A 152 -10.53 4.27 -11.45
C MET A 152 -10.88 5.58 -10.75
N HIS A 153 -11.21 5.53 -9.46
CA HIS A 153 -11.69 6.71 -8.71
C HIS A 153 -10.79 7.06 -7.52
N TYR A 154 -9.82 6.19 -7.19
CA TYR A 154 -8.98 6.29 -6.01
C TYR A 154 -9.79 6.37 -4.70
N ASP A 155 -10.99 5.77 -4.68
CA ASP A 155 -11.79 5.66 -3.47
C ASP A 155 -11.09 4.70 -2.51
N GLU A 156 -11.05 5.04 -1.22
CA GLU A 156 -10.43 4.24 -0.15
C GLU A 156 -8.98 3.82 -0.47
N ASP A 157 -8.18 4.78 -0.95
CA ASP A 157 -6.78 4.62 -1.35
C ASP A 157 -5.83 4.44 -0.16
N ILE A 158 -5.93 3.30 0.50
CA ILE A 158 -5.12 2.94 1.67
C ILE A 158 -4.80 1.45 1.69
N ALA A 159 -3.55 1.11 2.02
CA ALA A 159 -3.08 -0.26 2.16
C ALA A 159 -2.13 -0.40 3.34
N VAL A 160 -2.11 -1.58 3.96
CA VAL A 160 -1.11 -1.94 4.97
C VAL A 160 -0.21 -3.06 4.46
N LEU A 161 1.07 -2.98 4.82
CA LEU A 161 2.11 -3.92 4.43
C LEU A 161 2.69 -4.57 5.68
N LYS A 162 2.90 -5.87 5.65
CA LYS A 162 3.63 -6.60 6.70
C LYS A 162 5.04 -6.92 6.21
N VAL A 163 6.04 -6.67 7.04
CA VAL A 163 7.44 -7.02 6.76
C VAL A 163 7.91 -8.23 7.57
N SER A 164 8.97 -8.89 7.11
CA SER A 164 9.61 -10.06 7.75
C SER A 164 10.51 -9.69 8.91
#